data_AF-A0A0G1PMB7-F1
#
_entry.id   AF-A0A0G1PMB7-F1
#
_cell.length_a   1.000
_cell.length_b   1.000
_cell.length_c   1.000
_cell.angle_alpha   90.00
_cell.angle_beta   90.00
_cell.angle_gamma   90.00
#
_symmetry.space_group_name_H-M   'P 1'
#
loop_
_entity.id
_entity.type
_entity.pdbx_description
1 polymer ?
#
loop_
_entity_poly.entity_id
_entity_poly.type
_entity_poly.pdbx_seq_one_letter_code
_entity_poly.pdbx_strand_id
1 'polypeptide(L)'
;MTTPQYLDDAFEKECEELLKVFLKKHKDYGKGNILEIGELGISFRIAEKVSRLKNLLAKTGKPENESLDDTWTDIAVYAVIAKLFRKKQFQDLEVRG
;
A
#
# COMPACT_ATOMS: atom_id res chain seq x y z
N MET A 1 1.03 15.16 16.88
CA MET A 1 0.82 15.59 15.48
C MET A 1 -0.40 16.48 15.45
N THR A 2 -0.27 17.68 14.88
CA THR A 2 -1.32 18.69 14.73
C THR A 2 -2.44 18.18 13.82
N THR A 3 -3.67 18.62 14.05
CA THR A 3 -4.81 18.37 13.16
C THR A 3 -4.56 19.06 11.82
N PRO A 4 -4.76 18.40 10.66
CA PRO A 4 -4.62 19.03 9.35
C PRO A 4 -5.52 20.27 9.25
N GLN A 5 -5.00 21.37 8.72
CA GLN A 5 -5.79 22.58 8.48
C GLN A 5 -6.27 22.66 7.03
N TYR A 6 -5.46 22.14 6.10
CA TYR A 6 -5.75 22.13 4.67
C TYR A 6 -5.77 20.70 4.10
N LEU A 7 -6.28 20.56 2.87
CA LEU A 7 -6.43 19.25 2.22
C LEU A 7 -5.08 18.61 1.86
N ASP A 8 -4.11 19.44 1.47
CA ASP A 8 -2.72 19.03 1.22
C ASP A 8 -2.03 18.56 2.50
N ASP A 9 -2.26 19.20 3.66
CA ASP A 9 -1.77 18.70 4.96
C ASP A 9 -2.32 17.28 5.24
N ALA A 10 -3.61 17.07 4.98
CA ALA A 10 -4.24 15.77 5.19
C ALA A 10 -3.69 14.72 4.21
N PHE A 11 -3.51 15.08 2.95
CA PHE A 11 -2.97 14.20 1.92
C PHE A 11 -1.50 13.83 2.19
N GLU A 12 -0.69 14.79 2.65
CA GLU A 12 0.69 14.55 3.07
C GLU A 12 0.74 13.54 4.21
N LYS A 13 -0.12 13.71 5.22
CA LYS A 13 -0.21 12.78 6.35
C LYS A 13 -0.58 11.36 5.92
N GLU A 14 -1.50 11.19 4.97
CA GLU A 14 -1.80 9.88 4.40
C GLU A 14 -0.57 9.29 3.70
N CYS A 15 0.16 10.09 2.91
CA CYS A 15 1.39 9.64 2.25
C CYS A 15 2.48 9.22 3.25
N GLU A 16 2.61 9.90 4.39
CA GLU A 16 3.49 9.48 5.48
C GLU A 16 3.08 8.11 6.05
N GLU A 17 1.79 7.85 6.19
CA GLU A 17 1.29 6.57 6.66
C GLU A 17 1.54 5.44 5.64
N LEU A 18 1.34 5.72 4.34
CA LEU A 18 1.72 4.79 3.28
C LEU A 18 3.20 4.38 3.39
N LEU A 19 4.09 5.33 3.66
CA LEU A 19 5.52 5.05 3.84
C LEU A 19 5.76 4.16 5.07
N LYS A 20 5.13 4.44 6.22
CA LYS A 20 5.27 3.59 7.42
C LYS A 20 4.79 2.17 7.18
N VAL A 21 3.63 2.00 6.54
CA VAL A 21 3.07 0.69 6.21
C VAL A 21 3.98 -0.05 5.24
N PHE A 22 4.50 0.63 4.22
CA PHE A 22 5.51 0.08 3.33
C PHE A 22 6.74 -0.41 4.11
N LEU A 23 7.34 0.44 4.96
CA LEU A 23 8.55 0.09 5.73
C LEU A 23 8.31 -1.09 6.66
N LYS A 24 7.16 -1.15 7.33
CA LYS A 24 6.77 -2.28 8.18
C LYS A 24 6.72 -3.59 7.38
N LYS A 25 5.98 -3.61 6.27
CA LYS A 25 5.89 -4.80 5.40
C LYS A 25 7.23 -5.16 4.78
N HIS A 26 8.02 -4.16 4.39
CA HIS A 26 9.35 -4.39 3.81
C HIS A 26 10.29 -5.03 4.83
N LYS A 27 10.22 -4.64 6.11
CA LYS A 27 10.97 -5.29 7.19
C LYS A 27 10.56 -6.75 7.38
N ASP A 28 9.26 -7.04 7.29
CA ASP A 28 8.73 -8.39 7.52
C ASP A 28 8.96 -9.35 6.34
N TYR A 29 8.89 -8.85 5.10
CA TYR A 29 8.88 -9.68 3.88
C TYR A 29 10.05 -9.44 2.91
N GLY A 30 10.78 -8.33 3.04
CA GLY A 30 11.78 -7.88 2.07
C GLY A 30 11.18 -7.54 0.69
N LYS A 31 12.05 -7.40 -0.33
CA LYS A 31 11.66 -7.14 -1.72
C LYS A 31 11.54 -8.37 -2.62
N GLY A 32 12.02 -9.54 -2.18
CA GLY A 32 12.19 -10.74 -3.02
C GLY A 32 10.93 -11.15 -3.80
N ASN A 33 9.81 -11.32 -3.10
CA ASN A 33 8.55 -11.74 -3.72
C ASN A 33 8.06 -10.77 -4.80
N ILE A 34 8.24 -9.46 -4.60
CA ILE A 34 7.82 -8.45 -5.57
C ILE A 34 8.74 -8.46 -6.79
N LEU A 35 10.04 -8.66 -6.59
CA LEU A 35 11.01 -8.77 -7.69
C LEU A 35 10.76 -10.00 -8.56
N GLU A 36 10.37 -11.11 -7.95
CA GLU A 36 10.07 -12.36 -8.65
C GLU A 36 8.80 -12.25 -9.52
N ILE A 37 7.71 -11.73 -8.96
CA ILE A 37 6.42 -11.66 -9.67
C ILE A 37 6.34 -10.47 -10.66
N GLY A 38 7.20 -9.48 -10.49
CA GLY A 38 7.28 -8.27 -11.32
C GLY A 38 6.00 -7.43 -11.35
N GLU A 39 5.93 -6.51 -12.32
CA GLU A 39 4.81 -5.57 -12.48
C GLU A 39 3.46 -6.27 -12.66
N LEU A 40 3.42 -7.38 -13.39
CA LEU A 40 2.20 -8.16 -13.59
C LEU A 40 1.69 -8.73 -12.27
N GLY A 41 2.57 -9.29 -11.44
CA GLY A 41 2.20 -9.79 -10.12
C GLY A 41 1.72 -8.69 -9.17
N ILE A 42 2.32 -7.51 -9.22
CA ILE A 42 1.84 -6.35 -8.46
C ILE A 42 0.40 -6.00 -8.86
N SER A 43 0.08 -6.05 -10.16
CA SER A 43 -1.29 -5.76 -10.63
C SER A 43 -2.31 -6.78 -10.11
N PHE A 44 -1.95 -8.07 -10.03
CA PHE A 44 -2.80 -9.09 -9.43
C PHE A 44 -3.02 -8.85 -7.93
N ARG A 45 -1.98 -8.45 -7.17
CA ARG A 45 -2.13 -8.08 -5.75
C ARG A 45 -3.12 -6.94 -5.54
N ILE A 46 -3.06 -5.91 -6.40
CA ILE A 46 -4.03 -4.82 -6.37
C ILE A 46 -5.44 -5.34 -6.66
N ALA A 47 -5.61 -6.20 -7.67
CA ALA A 47 -6.91 -6.76 -8.03
C ALA A 47 -7.54 -7.61 -6.91
N GLU A 48 -6.73 -8.40 -6.20
CA GLU A 48 -7.16 -9.15 -5.01
C GLU A 48 -7.69 -8.20 -3.92
N LYS A 49 -6.96 -7.12 -3.64
CA LYS A 49 -7.34 -6.11 -2.64
C LYS A 49 -8.60 -5.35 -3.05
N VAL A 50 -8.75 -4.97 -4.30
CA VAL A 50 -9.98 -4.34 -4.83
C VAL A 50 -11.17 -5.29 -4.71
N SER A 51 -10.98 -6.59 -4.98
CA SER A 51 -12.06 -7.58 -4.84
C SER A 51 -12.49 -7.71 -3.38
N ARG A 52 -11.53 -7.71 -2.44
CA ARG A 52 -11.83 -7.67 -1.00
C ARG A 52 -12.57 -6.38 -0.61
N LEU A 53 -12.11 -5.23 -1.09
CA LEU A 53 -12.74 -3.94 -0.83
C LEU A 53 -14.20 -3.93 -1.25
N LYS A 54 -14.51 -4.42 -2.46
CA LYS A 54 -15.89 -4.58 -2.95
C LYS A 54 -16.73 -5.42 -2.00
N ASN A 55 -16.19 -6.55 -1.53
CA ASN A 55 -16.90 -7.43 -0.59
C ASN A 55 -17.15 -6.75 0.77
N LEU A 56 -16.21 -5.93 1.26
CA LEU A 56 -16.38 -5.18 2.51
C LEU A 56 -17.42 -4.07 2.36
N LEU A 57 -17.42 -3.34 1.24
CA LEU A 57 -18.39 -2.28 0.96
C LEU A 57 -19.81 -2.82 0.73
N ALA A 58 -19.94 -4.01 0.17
CA ALA A 58 -21.24 -4.65 -0.07
C ALA A 58 -21.87 -5.23 1.22
N LYS A 59 -21.08 -5.43 2.28
CA LYS A 59 -21.58 -5.91 3.58
C LYS A 59 -22.05 -4.73 4.42
N THR A 60 -23.22 -4.85 5.04
CA THR A 60 -23.79 -3.87 5.97
C THR A 60 -23.29 -4.02 7.42
N GLY A 61 -22.31 -4.91 7.66
CA GLY A 61 -21.75 -5.21 8.99
C GLY A 61 -20.29 -4.76 9.15
N LYS A 62 -19.80 -4.72 10.40
CA LYS A 62 -18.41 -4.33 10.70
C LYS A 62 -17.42 -5.37 10.12
N PRO A 63 -16.30 -4.95 9.51
CA PRO A 63 -15.24 -5.86 9.07
C PRO A 63 -14.62 -6.60 10.26
N GLU A 64 -14.43 -7.92 10.15
CA GLU A 64 -13.85 -8.75 11.23
C GLU A 64 -12.32 -8.83 11.21
N ASN A 65 -11.67 -8.68 10.05
CA ASN A 65 -10.23 -9.01 9.88
C ASN A 65 -9.32 -7.89 9.38
N GLU A 66 -9.76 -7.02 8.47
CA GLU A 66 -8.97 -5.89 7.92
C GLU A 66 -9.96 -4.77 7.64
N SER A 67 -9.62 -3.54 8.03
CA SER A 67 -10.54 -2.42 7.84
C SER A 67 -10.60 -1.99 6.37
N LEU A 68 -11.62 -1.20 6.03
CA LEU A 68 -11.70 -0.56 4.70
C LEU A 68 -10.48 0.34 4.45
N ASP A 69 -10.03 1.03 5.49
CA ASP A 69 -8.91 1.97 5.46
C ASP A 69 -7.57 1.25 5.21
N ASP A 70 -7.32 0.15 5.92
CA ASP A 70 -6.16 -0.71 5.69
C ASP A 70 -6.13 -1.24 4.25
N THR A 71 -7.30 -1.57 3.69
CA THR A 71 -7.41 -2.07 2.32
C THR A 71 -7.06 -1.00 1.29
N TRP A 72 -7.52 0.24 1.49
CA TRP A 72 -7.15 1.37 0.64
C TRP A 72 -5.66 1.70 0.73
N THR A 73 -5.12 1.70 1.94
CA THR A 73 -3.70 1.88 2.22
C THR A 73 -2.85 0.84 1.48
N ASP A 74 -3.21 -0.44 1.55
CA ASP A 74 -2.49 -1.50 0.84
C ASP A 74 -2.52 -1.31 -0.68
N ILE A 75 -3.66 -0.93 -1.25
CA ILE A 75 -3.79 -0.62 -2.68
C ILE A 75 -2.84 0.53 -3.06
N ALA A 76 -2.84 1.61 -2.28
CA ALA A 76 -1.99 2.77 -2.53
C ALA A 76 -0.49 2.43 -2.42
N VAL A 77 -0.09 1.65 -1.40
CA VAL A 77 1.29 1.16 -1.27
C VAL A 77 1.71 0.34 -2.49
N TYR A 78 0.89 -0.61 -2.95
CA TYR A 78 1.21 -1.38 -4.15
C TYR A 78 1.29 -0.51 -5.42
N ALA A 79 0.45 0.51 -5.55
CA ALA A 79 0.52 1.44 -6.66
C ALA A 79 1.83 2.24 -6.66
N VAL A 80 2.31 2.68 -5.49
CA VAL A 80 3.62 3.34 -5.35
C VAL A 80 4.76 2.36 -5.67
N ILE A 81 4.70 1.12 -5.16
CA ILE A 81 5.68 0.07 -5.49
C ILE A 81 5.74 -0.16 -7.00
N ALA A 82 4.60 -0.25 -7.70
CA ALA A 82 4.57 -0.39 -9.16
C ALA A 82 5.29 0.77 -9.86
N LYS A 83 5.06 2.02 -9.41
CA LYS A 83 5.76 3.20 -9.96
C LYS A 83 7.27 3.12 -9.72
N LEU A 84 7.71 2.68 -8.55
CA LEU A 84 9.13 2.51 -8.23
C LEU A 84 9.76 1.37 -9.05
N PHE A 85 9.04 0.27 -9.22
CA PHE A 85 9.45 -0.88 -10.01
C PHE A 85 9.70 -0.49 -11.48
N ARG A 86 8.78 0.28 -12.08
CA ARG A 86 8.94 0.81 -13.44
C ARG A 86 10.15 1.73 -13.61
N LYS A 87 10.54 2.43 -12.54
CA LYS A 87 11.72 3.31 -12.49
C LYS A 87 13.01 2.57 -12.14
N LYS A 88 12.98 1.25 -11.96
CA LYS A 88 14.07 0.41 -11.43
C LYS A 88 14.51 0.74 -9.99
N GLN A 89 13.83 1.69 -9.33
CA GLN A 89 14.19 2.14 -7.98
C GLN A 89 13.89 1.09 -6.92
N PHE A 90 12.85 0.29 -7.10
CA PHE A 90 12.51 -0.78 -6.15
C PHE A 90 13.56 -1.91 -6.17
N GLN A 91 14.20 -2.10 -7.31
CA GLN A 91 15.25 -3.09 -7.56
C GLN A 91 16.57 -2.59 -6.97
N ASP A 92 16.92 -1.35 -7.28
CA ASP A 92 18.28 -0.83 -7.10
C ASP A 92 18.51 -0.18 -5.73
N LEU A 93 17.44 0.26 -5.04
CA LEU A 93 17.54 0.96 -3.76
C LEU A 93 17.19 0.06 -2.57
N GLU A 94 17.69 0.44 -1.41
CA GLU A 94 17.38 -0.15 -0.11
C GLU A 94 16.69 0.87 0.79
N VAL A 95 15.87 0.40 1.72
CA VAL A 95 15.30 1.26 2.78
C VAL A 95 16.41 1.71 3.72
N ARG A 96 16.24 2.89 4.32
CA ARG A 96 17.13 3.33 5.42
C ARG A 96 16.85 2.41 6.62
N GLY A 97 17.92 1.81 7.15
CA GLY A 97 17.86 0.90 8.31
C GLY A 97 17.46 1.58 9.61
#